data_AF-A0A450Z7N5-F1
#
_entry.id   AF-A0A450Z7N5-F1
#
_cell.length_a   1.000
_cell.length_b   1.000
_cell.length_c   1.000
_cell.angle_alpha   90.00
_cell.angle_beta   90.00
_cell.angle_gamma   90.00
#
_symmetry.space_group_name_H-M   'P 1'
#
loop_
_entity.id
_entity.type
_entity.pdbx_description
1 polymer ?
#
loop_
_entity_poly.entity_id
_entity_poly.type
_entity_poly.pdbx_seq_one_letter_code
_entity_poly.pdbx_strand_id
1 'polypeptide(L)' 'MIYSEILEEKYRFQAKRAAESTSIRDYIERSHRGAEEFAKKYGFEIKYADLPGTPGVGARIEALKSENRERRESR' A
#
# COMPACT_ATOMS: atom_id res chain seq x y z
N MET A 1 -25.53 10.28 5.61
CA MET A 1 -24.51 9.32 5.13
C MET A 1 -24.29 9.64 3.66
N ILE A 2 -23.08 10.07 3.27
CA ILE A 2 -22.82 10.47 1.89
C ILE A 2 -22.70 9.19 1.04
N TYR A 3 -23.56 9.06 0.04
CA TYR A 3 -23.42 8.03 -0.98
C TYR A 3 -22.43 8.53 -2.03
N SER A 4 -21.32 7.80 -2.19
CA SER A 4 -20.29 8.09 -3.19
C SER A 4 -19.83 6.78 -3.77
N GLU A 5 -20.02 6.60 -5.07
CA GLU A 5 -19.58 5.42 -5.80
C GLU A 5 -18.06 5.21 -5.65
N ILE A 6 -17.30 6.30 -5.52
CA ILE A 6 -15.85 6.26 -5.27
C ILE A 6 -15.54 5.66 -3.90
N LEU A 7 -16.30 6.03 -2.86
CA LEU A 7 -16.12 5.46 -1.52
C LEU A 7 -16.55 4.00 -1.48
N GLU A 8 -17.63 3.65 -2.16
CA GLU A 8 -18.08 2.25 -2.25
C GLU A 8 -17.05 1.37 -2.93
N GLU A 9 -16.53 1.81 -4.08
CA GLU A 9 -15.51 1.06 -4.82
C GLU A 9 -14.19 0.96 -4.03
N LYS A 10 -13.80 2.03 -3.33
CA LYS A 10 -12.67 2.00 -2.40
C LYS A 10 -12.85 0.89 -1.35
N TYR A 11 -14.01 0.79 -0.72
CA TYR A 11 -14.26 -0.23 0.30
C TYR A 11 -14.28 -1.64 -0.29
N ARG A 12 -14.89 -1.83 -1.47
CA ARG A 12 -14.87 -3.13 -2.17
C ARG A 12 -13.44 -3.58 -2.49
N PHE A 13 -12.61 -2.67 -3.00
CA PHE A 13 -11.20 -2.95 -3.28
C PHE A 13 -10.42 -3.33 -2.01
N GLN A 14 -10.58 -2.55 -0.93
CA GLN A 14 -9.91 -2.82 0.34
C GLN A 14 -10.32 -4.17 0.95
N ALA A 15 -11.62 -4.50 0.92
CA ALA A 15 -12.12 -5.78 1.41
C ALA A 15 -11.53 -6.96 0.64
N LYS A 16 -11.47 -6.88 -0.69
CA LYS A 16 -10.84 -7.90 -1.52
C LYS A 16 -9.36 -8.07 -1.19
N ARG A 17 -8.61 -6.97 -1.10
CA ARG A 17 -7.17 -7.01 -0.78
C ARG A 17 -6.90 -7.52 0.63
N ALA A 18 -7.74 -7.18 1.59
CA ALA A 18 -7.63 -7.71 2.96
C ALA A 18 -7.83 -9.23 2.97
N ALA A 19 -8.79 -9.76 2.23
CA ALA A 19 -9.02 -11.20 2.12
C ALA A 19 -7.87 -11.95 1.43
N GLU A 20 -7.19 -11.31 0.47
CA GLU A 20 -6.02 -11.86 -0.24
C GLU A 20 -4.71 -11.77 0.57
N SER A 21 -4.71 -11.10 1.72
CA SER A 21 -3.49 -10.81 2.49
C SER A 21 -3.42 -11.61 3.76
N THR A 22 -2.25 -12.19 4.02
CA THR A 22 -2.00 -13.03 5.21
C THR A 22 -1.65 -12.22 6.45
N SER A 23 -1.28 -10.95 6.28
CA SER A 23 -0.95 -10.02 7.35
C SER A 23 -1.15 -8.58 6.89
N ILE A 24 -1.17 -7.64 7.85
CA ILE A 24 -1.23 -6.20 7.52
C ILE A 24 -0.02 -5.72 6.71
N ARG A 25 1.14 -6.36 6.88
CA ARG A 25 2.36 -6.06 6.11
C ARG A 25 2.19 -6.47 4.65
N ASP A 26 1.74 -7.70 4.43
CA ASP A 26 1.42 -8.26 3.10
C ASP A 26 0.37 -7.41 2.37
N TYR A 27 -0.64 -6.94 3.11
CA TYR A 27 -1.65 -6.00 2.59
C TYR A 27 -1.03 -4.68 2.12
N ILE A 28 -0.18 -4.05 2.95
CA ILE A 28 0.46 -2.77 2.62
C ILE A 28 1.34 -2.93 1.38
N GLU A 29 2.17 -3.98 1.33
CA GLU A 29 3.07 -4.25 0.22
C GLU A 29 2.31 -4.47 -1.10
N ARG A 30 1.28 -5.33 -1.09
CA ARG A 30 0.44 -5.61 -2.28
C ARG A 30 -0.33 -4.39 -2.74
N SER A 31 -0.87 -3.62 -1.80
CA SER A 31 -1.62 -2.40 -2.11
C SER A 31 -0.70 -1.34 -2.72
N HIS A 32 0.48 -1.15 -2.14
CA HIS A 32 1.49 -0.22 -2.65
C HIS A 32 1.93 -0.60 -4.06
N ARG A 33 2.31 -1.87 -4.28
CA ARG A 33 2.70 -2.36 -5.60
C ARG A 33 1.58 -2.19 -6.64
N GLY A 34 0.34 -2.50 -6.26
CA GLY A 34 -0.81 -2.32 -7.15
C GLY A 34 -1.03 -0.85 -7.52
N ALA A 35 -0.82 0.07 -6.57
CA ALA A 35 -0.89 1.50 -6.84
C ALA A 35 0.23 1.94 -7.79
N GLU A 36 1.47 1.50 -7.59
CA GLU A 36 2.61 1.82 -8.47
C GLU A 36 2.40 1.32 -9.90
N GLU A 37 1.94 0.07 -10.06
CA GLU A 37 1.63 -0.51 -11.37
C GLU A 37 0.53 0.28 -12.10
N PHE A 38 -0.51 0.70 -11.36
CA PHE A 38 -1.58 1.54 -11.90
C PHE A 38 -1.08 2.93 -12.29
N ALA A 39 -0.33 3.59 -11.41
CA ALA A 39 0.23 4.92 -11.68
C ALA A 39 1.12 4.89 -12.93
N LYS A 40 2.01 3.89 -13.04
CA LYS A 40 2.84 3.67 -14.22
C LYS A 40 2.01 3.46 -15.49
N LYS A 41 0.94 2.66 -15.44
CA LYS A 41 0.06 2.39 -16.58
C LYS A 41 -0.57 3.66 -17.16
N TYR A 42 -0.86 4.64 -16.32
CA TYR A 42 -1.53 5.88 -16.72
C TYR A 42 -0.60 7.12 -16.73
N GLY A 43 0.72 6.93 -16.56
CA GLY A 43 1.68 8.03 -16.58
C GLY A 43 1.64 8.94 -15.34
N PHE A 44 1.08 8.46 -14.23
CA PHE A 44 1.07 9.18 -12.96
C PHE A 44 2.29 8.80 -12.11
N GLU A 45 2.75 9.75 -11.29
CA GLU A 45 3.76 9.53 -10.27
C GLU A 45 3.09 9.52 -8.89
N ILE A 46 3.38 8.52 -8.07
CA ILE A 46 2.90 8.48 -6.68
C ILE A 46 3.87 9.25 -5.80
N LYS A 47 3.36 10.27 -5.11
CA LYS A 47 4.10 11.00 -4.07
C LYS A 47 3.40 10.80 -2.73
N TYR A 48 4.16 10.37 -1.74
CA TYR A 48 3.70 10.32 -0.36
C TYR A 48 4.11 11.60 0.34
N ALA A 49 3.18 12.22 1.06
CA ALA A 49 3.51 13.35 1.90
C ALA A 49 4.20 12.86 3.17
N ASP A 50 5.29 13.53 3.55
CA ASP A 50 5.86 13.41 4.88
C ASP A 50 5.03 14.26 5.84
N LEU A 51 4.31 13.58 6.75
CA LEU A 51 3.50 14.25 7.75
C LEU A 51 4.37 14.56 8.97
N PRO A 52 4.33 15.79 9.50
CA PRO A 52 5.10 16.14 10.68
C PRO A 52 4.72 15.25 11.87
N GLY A 53 5.71 14.71 12.58
CA GLY A 53 5.51 13.86 13.75
C GLY A 53 5.16 12.39 13.45
N THR A 54 5.12 11.98 12.17
CA THR A 54 4.98 10.57 11.80
C THR A 54 6.02 10.20 10.74
N PRO A 55 6.58 8.97 10.78
CA PRO A 55 7.36 8.47 9.66
C PRO A 55 6.45 8.51 8.42
N GLY A 56 6.90 9.20 7.37
CA GLY A 56 6.18 9.28 6.10
C GLY A 56 5.78 7.88 5.63
N VAL A 57 4.64 7.77 4.95
CA VAL A 57 4.14 6.48 4.45
C VAL A 57 5.19 5.80 3.56
N GLY A 58 5.94 6.60 2.78
CA GLY A 58 7.09 6.11 2.01
C GLY A 58 8.19 5.50 2.87
N ALA A 59 8.63 6.18 3.94
CA ALA A 59 9.63 5.67 4.86
C ALA A 59 9.19 4.36 5.55
N ARG A 60 7.89 4.24 5.89
CA ARG A 60 7.33 3.02 6.50
C ARG A 60 7.29 1.85 5.52
N ILE A 61 7.00 2.11 4.25
CA ILE A 61 7.03 1.10 3.18
C ILE A 61 8.46 0.64 2.92
N GLU A 62 9.44 1.55 2.84
CA GLU A 62 10.84 1.19 2.64
C GLU A 62 11.40 0.39 3.83
N ALA A 63 11.06 0.77 5.06
CA ALA A 63 11.40 -0.03 6.25
C ALA A 63 10.84 -1.45 6.17
N LEU A 64 9.58 -1.61 5.74
CA LEU A 64 8.95 -2.92 5.56
C LEU A 64 9.62 -3.76 4.46
N LYS A 65 10.02 -3.13 3.34
CA LYS A 65 10.75 -3.80 2.26
C LYS A 65 12.11 -4.30 2.74
N SER A 66 12.85 -3.50 3.51
CA SER A 66 14.17 -3.87 4.05
C SER A 66 14.10 -5.06 5.03
N GLU A 67 13.15 -5.05 5.97
CA GLU A 67 12.96 -6.13 6.95
C GLU A 67 12.57 -7.47 6.28
N ASN A 68 11.75 -7.42 5.22
CA ASN A 68 11.36 -8.61 4.47
C ASN A 68 12.51 -9.18 3.63
N ARG A 69 13.42 -8.33 3.12
CA ARG A 69 14.61 -8.77 2.39
C ARG A 69 15.57 -9.53 3.30
N GLU A 70 15.85 -8.98 4.49
CA GLU A 70 16.71 -9.62 5.49
C GLU A 70 16.17 -10.98 5.96
N ARG A 71 14.84 -11.10 6.14
CA ARG A 71 14.18 -12.38 6.47
C ARG A 71 14.26 -13.42 5.36
N ARG A 72 14.32 -13.01 4.09
CA ARG A 72 14.45 -13.92 2.94
C ARG A 72 15.89 -14.35 2.70
N GLU A 73 16.86 -13.51 3.02
CA GLU A 73 18.30 -13.81 2.88
C GLU A 73 18.85 -14.65 4.06
N SER A 74 18.14 -14.71 5.18
CA SER A 74 18.49 -15.51 6.37
C SER A 74 17.89 -16.95 6.40
N ARG A 75 17.31 -17.41 5.29
CA ARG A 75 16.68 -18.74 5.12
C ARG A 75 17.34 -19.50 3.99
#